data_AF-A0A2U2DKF0-F1
#
_entry.id   AF-A0A2U2DKF0-F1
#
_cell.length_a   1.000
_cell.length_b   1.000
_cell.length_c   1.000
_cell.angle_alpha   90.00
_cell.angle_beta   90.00
_cell.angle_gamma   90.00
#
_symmetry.space_group_name_H-M   'P 1'
#
loop_
_entity.id
_entity.type
_entity.pdbx_description
1 polymer ?
#
loop_
_entity_poly.entity_id
_entity_poly.type
_entity_poly.pdbx_seq_one_letter_code
_entity_poly.pdbx_strand_id
1 'polypeptide(L)' 'MDHDELRAGSYYWARRCGAEDAEVVQISDVFGQDRQFWSVAVMGSDQHHSLSEFSFLIRLDEP' A
#
# COMPACT_ATOMS: atom_id res chain seq x y z
N MET A 1 6.32 -5.02 -8.49
CA MET A 1 7.10 -5.15 -7.25
C MET A 1 6.59 -6.39 -6.55
N ASP A 2 7.48 -7.26 -6.05
CA ASP A 2 7.03 -8.39 -5.23
C ASP A 2 6.53 -7.84 -3.89
N HIS A 3 5.44 -8.40 -3.36
CA HIS A 3 4.90 -7.90 -2.12
C HIS A 3 5.97 -7.92 -1.02
N ASP A 4 6.85 -8.92 -0.98
CA ASP A 4 7.94 -9.08 0.00
C ASP A 4 8.84 -7.84 0.19
N GLU A 5 8.93 -6.94 -0.80
CA GLU A 5 9.72 -5.70 -0.71
C GLU A 5 9.00 -4.54 -0.01
N LEU A 6 7.69 -4.69 0.26
CA LEU A 6 6.89 -3.70 0.95
C LEU A 6 7.34 -3.50 2.41
N ARG A 7 7.22 -2.27 2.90
CA ARG A 7 7.62 -1.85 4.25
C ARG A 7 6.44 -1.17 4.92
N ALA A 8 6.06 -1.64 6.11
CA ALA A 8 5.09 -0.93 6.95
C ALA A 8 5.52 0.52 7.20
N GLY A 9 4.56 1.43 7.23
CA GLY A 9 4.75 2.88 7.37
C GLY A 9 5.24 3.59 6.11
N SER A 10 5.71 2.86 5.08
CA SER A 10 6.20 3.47 3.84
C SER A 10 5.09 3.77 2.84
N TYR A 11 5.34 4.77 2.01
CA TYR A 11 4.43 5.24 0.97
C TYR A 11 4.84 4.71 -0.40
N TYR A 12 3.86 4.45 -1.25
CA TYR A 12 4.06 3.89 -2.59
C TYR A 12 3.10 4.52 -3.58
N TRP A 13 3.54 4.68 -4.83
CA TRP A 13 2.60 4.72 -5.94
C TRP A 13 2.09 3.31 -6.20
N ALA A 14 0.78 3.14 -6.15
CA ALA A 14 0.12 1.88 -6.43
C ALA A 14 -1.07 2.09 -7.34
N ARG A 15 -1.45 1.06 -8.09
CA ARG A 15 -2.66 1.06 -8.89
C ARG A 15 -3.58 -0.03 -8.38
N ARG A 16 -4.83 0.31 -8.09
CA ARG A 16 -5.85 -0.67 -7.71
C ARG A 16 -6.20 -1.56 -8.91
N CYS A 17 -6.43 -2.84 -8.68
CA CYS A 17 -6.92 -3.76 -9.71
C CYS A 17 -8.24 -3.26 -10.30
N GLY A 18 -8.25 -2.99 -11.61
CA GLY A 18 -9.41 -2.46 -12.32
C GLY A 18 -9.48 -0.93 -12.39
N ALA A 19 -8.59 -0.20 -11.71
CA ALA A 19 -8.40 1.23 -11.91
C ALA A 19 -7.37 1.50 -13.02
N GLU A 20 -7.53 2.61 -13.75
CA GLU A 20 -6.56 3.05 -14.75
C GLU A 20 -5.44 3.87 -14.11
N ASP A 21 -5.80 4.73 -13.15
CA ASP A 21 -4.88 5.67 -12.52
C ASP A 21 -4.13 5.06 -11.33
N ALA A 22 -2.89 5.48 -11.16
CA ALA A 22 -2.12 5.23 -9.96
C ALA A 22 -2.47 6.27 -8.88
N GLU A 23 -2.40 5.86 -7.62
CA GLU A 23 -2.63 6.69 -6.45
C GLU A 23 -1.52 6.46 -5.41
N VAL A 24 -1.34 7.44 -4.52
CA VAL A 24 -0.39 7.33 -3.41
C VAL A 24 -1.09 6.61 -2.26
N VAL A 25 -0.46 5.54 -1.79
CA VAL A 25 -0.95 4.73 -0.67
C VAL A 25 0.15 4.51 0.37
N GLN A 26 -0.24 4.16 1.58
CA GLN A 26 0.68 3.73 2.64
C GLN A 26 0.43 2.26 3.00
N ILE A 27 1.50 1.52 3.26
CA ILE A 27 1.40 0.20 3.86
C ILE A 27 1.20 0.37 5.37
N SER A 28 0.03 -0.01 5.87
CA SER A 28 -0.34 0.12 7.27
C SER A 28 -0.31 -1.25 7.97
N ASP A 29 0.28 -1.27 9.16
CA ASP A 29 0.37 -2.40 10.09
C ASP A 29 -0.59 -2.23 11.29
N VAL A 30 -1.61 -1.37 11.16
CA VAL A 30 -2.56 -1.05 12.24
C VAL A 30 -3.32 -2.28 12.76
N PHE A 31 -3.52 -3.29 11.90
CA PHE A 31 -4.19 -4.55 12.28
C PHE A 31 -3.23 -5.61 12.82
N GLY A 32 -1.91 -5.38 12.78
CA GLY A 32 -0.91 -6.31 13.26
C GLY A 32 0.46 -6.08 12.62
N GLN A 33 1.50 -6.35 13.40
CA GLN A 33 2.89 -6.19 12.97
C GLN A 33 3.32 -7.27 11.96
N ASP A 34 2.71 -8.47 12.02
CA ASP A 34 3.00 -9.51 11.03
C ASP A 34 2.44 -9.11 9.67
N ARG A 35 3.24 -9.41 8.64
CA ARG A 35 2.98 -9.05 7.24
C ARG A 35 1.62 -9.51 6.69
N GLN A 36 1.08 -10.60 7.22
CA GLN A 36 -0.25 -11.11 6.86
C GLN A 36 -1.41 -10.20 7.31
N PHE A 37 -1.17 -9.31 8.28
CA PHE A 37 -2.14 -8.34 8.78
C PHE A 37 -1.95 -6.95 8.15
N TRP A 38 -0.97 -6.78 7.27
CA TRP A 38 -0.74 -5.50 6.63
C TRP A 38 -1.83 -5.18 5.61
N SER A 39 -2.10 -3.89 5.47
CA SER A 39 -3.17 -3.34 4.64
C SER A 39 -2.68 -2.13 3.86
N VAL A 40 -3.42 -1.74 2.83
CA VAL A 40 -3.21 -0.51 2.06
C VAL A 40 -4.14 0.57 2.61
N ALA A 41 -3.55 1.64 3.16
CA ALA A 41 -4.29 2.85 3.53
C ALA A 41 -4.25 3.85 2.36
N VAL A 42 -5.42 4.24 1.88
CA VAL A 42 -5.57 5.20 0.77
C VAL A 42 -5.49 6.62 1.32
N MET A 43 -4.63 7.46 0.75
CA MET A 43 -4.47 8.85 1.21
C MET A 43 -5.75 9.65 1.01
N GLY A 44 -6.18 10.36 2.05
CA GLY A 44 -7.44 11.13 2.04
C GLY A 44 -8.70 10.28 2.30
N SER A 45 -8.54 9.01 2.68
CA SER A 45 -9.62 8.13 3.13
C SER A 45 -9.22 7.36 4.39
N ASP A 46 -10.19 6.95 5.19
CA ASP A 46 -9.99 6.06 6.34
C ASP A 46 -10.15 4.57 5.94
N GLN A 47 -10.17 4.27 4.64
CA GLN A 47 -10.36 2.92 4.13
C GLN A 47 -9.03 2.15 4.05
N HIS A 48 -9.09 0.90 4.50
CA HIS A 48 -8.02 -0.07 4.41
C HIS A 48 -8.40 -1.20 3.46
N HIS A 49 -7.48 -1.56 2.58
CA HIS A 49 -7.66 -2.60 1.57
C HIS A 49 -6.60 -3.69 1.67
N SER A 50 -6.85 -4.83 1.03
CA SER A 50 -5.85 -5.90 0.96
C SER A 50 -4.70 -5.47 0.04
N LEU A 51 -3.47 -5.86 0.39
CA LEU A 51 -2.30 -5.68 -0.49
C LEU A 51 -2.54 -6.30 -1.88
N SER A 52 -3.25 -7.43 -1.95
CA SER A 52 -3.53 -8.15 -3.19
C SER A 52 -4.48 -7.41 -4.15
N GLU A 53 -5.16 -6.37 -3.68
CA GLU A 53 -6.00 -5.52 -4.53
C GLU A 53 -5.19 -4.46 -5.29
N PHE A 54 -3.88 -4.38 -5.06
CA PHE A 54 -3.01 -3.33 -5.58
C PHE A 54 -1.79 -3.89 -6.32
N SER A 55 -1.39 -3.16 -7.36
CA SER A 55 -0.11 -3.31 -8.02
C SER A 55 0.80 -2.16 -7.58
N PHE A 56 1.85 -2.47 -6.82
CA PHE A 56 2.81 -1.48 -6.33
C PHE A 56 3.88 -1.19 -7.38
N LEU A 57 4.08 0.10 -7.66
CA LEU A 57 4.93 0.60 -8.74
C LEU A 57 6.30 1.05 -8.22
N ILE A 58 6.33 2.03 -7.33
CA ILE A 58 7.55 2.62 -6.78
C ILE A 58 7.33 3.08 -5.34
N ARG A 59 8.34 2.92 -4.49
CA ARG A 59 8.35 3.48 -3.13
C ARG A 59 8.63 4.98 -3.20
N LEU A 60 7.90 5.75 -2.41
CA LEU A 60 8.19 7.15 -2.18
C LEU A 60 9.11 7.24 -0.98
N ASP A 61 10.30 7.80 -1.19
CA ASP A 61 11.21 8.15 -0.11
C ASP A 61 10.83 9.55 0.39
N GLU A 62 10.90 9.75 1.71
CA GLU A 62 10.80 11.10 2.28
C GLU A 62 11.99 11.95 1.80
N PRO A 63 11.78 13.26 1.54
CA PRO A 63 12.84 14.16 1.12
C PRO A 63 13.95 14.34 2.16
#